data_AF-A0A2Z6MV52-F1
#
_entry.id   AF-A0A2Z6MV52-F1
#
_cell.length_a   1.000
_cell.length_b   1.000
_cell.length_c   1.000
_cell.angle_alpha   90.00
_cell.angle_beta   90.00
_cell.angle_gamma   90.00
#
_symmetry.space_group_name_H-M   'P 1'
#
loop_
_entity.id
_entity.type
_entity.pdbx_description
1 polymer ?
#
loop_
_entity_poly.entity_id
_entity_poly.type
_entity_poly.pdbx_seq_one_letter_code
_entity_poly.pdbx_strand_id
1 'polypeptide(L)'
;MHELCEYTKGEGFSEGFDAHLNIEQMNKASVELFQMYDDHRKKGVDIPTEKEFRGYYALLKLDKHPGYKVEPAELSLDLAKMTPEIRQTPEVLFARNVARACRTGNFIAFFRLARKATYLQACLMHAHFAK
;
A
#
# COMPACT_ATOMS: atom_id res chain seq x y z
N MET A 1 -5.33 12.66 10.74
CA MET A 1 -5.40 11.22 11.06
C MET A 1 -5.72 10.52 9.74
N HIS A 2 -4.94 9.52 9.30
CA HIS A 2 -5.27 8.80 8.06
C HIS A 2 -6.28 7.70 8.39
N GLU A 3 -7.39 7.68 7.67
CA GLU A 3 -8.51 6.77 7.93
C GLU A 3 -8.53 5.66 6.88
N LEU A 4 -8.68 4.41 7.32
CA LEU A 4 -8.56 3.22 6.47
C LEU A 4 -9.93 2.62 6.11
N CYS A 5 -11.04 3.23 6.56
CA CYS A 5 -12.40 2.80 6.30
C CYS A 5 -13.33 4.01 6.15
N GLU A 6 -14.33 3.86 5.28
CA GLU A 6 -15.40 4.84 5.12
C GLU A 6 -16.27 4.87 6.38
N TYR A 7 -16.25 5.98 7.12
CA TYR A 7 -17.28 6.27 8.10
C TYR A 7 -18.38 7.08 7.44
N THR A 8 -19.62 6.58 7.50
CA THR A 8 -20.80 7.42 7.20
C THR A 8 -20.93 8.46 8.30
N LYS A 9 -21.11 9.74 7.92
CA LYS A 9 -21.23 10.91 8.81
C LYS A 9 -21.83 10.56 10.19
N GLY A 10 -20.98 10.50 11.21
CA GLY A 10 -21.38 10.46 12.62
C GLY A 10 -21.31 11.87 13.21
N GLU A 11 -22.17 12.16 14.18
CA GLU A 11 -22.27 13.44 14.87
C GLU A 11 -20.91 13.84 15.49
N GLY A 12 -20.16 14.73 14.82
CA GLY A 12 -18.88 15.24 15.32
C GLY A 12 -17.84 15.58 14.25
N PHE A 13 -17.95 15.05 13.03
CA PHE A 13 -17.06 15.39 11.91
C PHE A 13 -17.82 16.20 10.86
N SER A 14 -17.48 17.48 10.71
CA SER A 14 -18.15 18.40 9.78
C SER A 14 -17.84 18.12 8.31
N GLU A 15 -16.72 17.44 8.04
CA GLU A 15 -16.29 16.99 6.72
C GLU A 15 -16.31 15.45 6.70
N GLY A 16 -16.96 14.85 5.68
CA GLY A 16 -16.98 13.40 5.52
C GLY A 16 -15.61 12.86 5.11
N PHE A 17 -15.40 11.54 5.24
CA PHE A 17 -14.17 10.88 4.80
C PHE A 17 -13.92 11.08 3.30
N ASP A 18 -12.77 11.66 2.96
CA ASP A 18 -12.29 11.79 1.58
C ASP A 18 -11.17 10.77 1.33
N ALA A 19 -11.54 9.65 0.71
CA ALA A 19 -10.62 8.58 0.36
C ALA A 19 -9.49 9.06 -0.56
N HIS A 20 -9.78 10.02 -1.45
CA HIS A 20 -8.80 10.56 -2.40
C HIS A 20 -7.74 11.38 -1.69
N LEU A 21 -8.18 12.33 -0.85
CA LEU A 21 -7.25 13.12 -0.04
C LEU A 21 -6.43 12.21 0.87
N ASN A 22 -7.06 11.24 1.52
CA ASN A 22 -6.37 10.30 2.41
C ASN A 22 -5.27 9.51 1.70
N ILE A 23 -5.56 8.96 0.52
CA ILE A 23 -4.59 8.20 -0.27
C ILE A 23 -3.49 9.12 -0.80
N GLU A 24 -3.82 10.32 -1.26
CA GLU A 24 -2.82 11.31 -1.67
C GLU A 24 -1.84 11.64 -0.53
N GLN A 25 -2.35 11.91 0.68
CA GLN A 25 -1.51 12.22 1.83
C GLN A 25 -0.66 11.01 2.28
N MET A 26 -1.21 9.79 2.25
CA MET A 26 -0.42 8.58 2.52
C MET A 26 0.70 8.38 1.51
N ASN A 27 0.48 8.70 0.23
CA ASN A 27 1.54 8.64 -0.78
C ASN A 27 2.64 9.67 -0.51
N LYS A 28 2.28 10.92 -0.19
CA LYS A 28 3.24 11.97 0.15
C LYS A 28 4.09 11.58 1.36
N ALA A 29 3.45 11.13 2.43
CA ALA A 29 4.13 10.65 3.63
C ALA A 29 5.07 9.47 3.34
N SER A 30 4.67 8.54 2.45
CA SER A 30 5.51 7.41 2.06
C SER A 30 6.77 7.86 1.30
N VAL A 31 6.67 8.86 0.42
CA VAL A 31 7.83 9.41 -0.31
C VAL A 31 8.86 9.98 0.66
N GLU A 32 8.43 10.79 1.63
CA GLU A 32 9.31 11.38 2.65
C GLU A 32 9.94 10.30 3.52
N LEU A 33 9.15 9.33 3.99
CA LEU A 33 9.63 8.22 4.81
C LEU A 33 10.68 7.38 4.07
N PHE A 34 10.48 7.13 2.78
CA PHE A 34 11.43 6.36 1.98
C PHE A 34 12.73 7.12 1.73
N GLN A 35 12.66 8.44 1.56
CA GLN A 35 13.86 9.28 1.50
C GLN A 35 14.66 9.18 2.81
N MET A 36 13.99 9.18 3.97
CA MET A 36 14.66 8.99 5.26
C MET A 36 15.34 7.62 5.37
N TYR A 37 14.66 6.55 4.95
CA TYR A 37 15.28 5.20 4.92
C TYR A 37 16.50 5.16 4.01
N ASP A 38 16.42 5.75 2.82
CA ASP A 38 17.53 5.78 1.86
C ASP A 38 18.73 6.57 2.42
N ASP A 39 18.47 7.67 3.15
CA ASP A 39 19.53 8.46 3.78
C ASP A 39 20.17 7.76 4.99
N HIS A 40 19.41 6.99 5.76
CA HIS A 40 19.95 6.12 6.80
C HIS A 40 20.79 4.97 6.21
N ARG A 41 20.31 4.37 5.12
CA ARG A 41 21.02 3.30 4.40
C ARG A 41 22.37 3.77 3.88
N LYS A 42 22.47 4.98 3.33
CA LYS A 42 23.75 5.60 2.90
C LYS A 42 24.74 5.75 4.06
N LYS A 43 24.26 5.85 5.29
CA LYS A 43 25.07 5.92 6.52
C LYS A 43 25.35 4.53 7.12
N GLY A 44 24.95 3.45 6.46
CA GLY A 44 25.11 2.08 6.94
C GLY A 44 24.12 1.69 8.06
N VAL A 45 23.06 2.48 8.26
CA VAL A 45 22.02 2.22 9.28
C VAL A 45 20.82 1.56 8.60
N ASP A 46 20.52 0.33 9.02
CA ASP A 46 19.29 -0.38 8.61
C ASP A 46 18.15 -0.02 9.57
N ILE A 47 16.99 0.35 9.02
CA ILE A 47 15.79 0.64 9.80
C ILE A 47 14.82 -0.53 9.65
N PRO A 48 14.52 -1.30 10.72
CA PRO A 48 13.76 -2.55 10.62
C PRO A 48 12.38 -2.41 9.96
N THR A 49 11.73 -1.25 10.14
CA THR A 49 10.38 -0.97 9.64
C THR A 49 10.33 -0.68 8.14
N GLU A 50 11.46 -0.48 7.46
CA GLU A 50 11.44 -0.13 6.03
C GLU A 50 10.70 -1.18 5.19
N LYS A 51 10.96 -2.47 5.46
CA LYS A 51 10.39 -3.59 4.72
C LYS A 51 8.87 -3.60 4.80
N GLU A 52 8.35 -3.36 6.00
CA GLU A 52 6.92 -3.26 6.28
C GLU A 52 6.26 -2.11 5.52
N PHE A 53 6.80 -0.89 5.64
CA PHE A 53 6.23 0.28 4.97
C PHE A 53 6.35 0.23 3.44
N ARG A 54 7.41 -0.37 2.89
CA ARG A 54 7.55 -0.63 1.45
C ARG A 54 6.47 -1.60 0.96
N GLY A 55 6.13 -2.62 1.75
CA GLY A 55 5.03 -3.53 1.49
C GLY A 55 3.66 -2.83 1.53
N TYR A 56 3.41 -1.97 2.52
CA TYR A 56 2.18 -1.19 2.61
C TYR A 56 2.01 -0.24 1.42
N TYR A 57 3.06 0.48 1.04
CA TYR A 57 3.02 1.34 -0.13
C TYR A 57 2.72 0.56 -1.42
N ALA A 58 3.33 -0.62 -1.58
CA ALA A 58 3.05 -1.48 -2.73
C ALA A 58 1.60 -1.98 -2.78
N LEU A 59 0.96 -2.23 -1.63
CA LEU A 59 -0.47 -2.55 -1.55
C LEU A 59 -1.36 -1.33 -1.81
N LEU A 60 -1.03 -0.18 -1.21
CA LEU A 60 -1.74 1.09 -1.39
C LEU A 60 -1.82 1.47 -2.88
N LYS A 61 -0.73 1.27 -3.61
CA LYS A 61 -0.64 1.51 -5.06
C LYS A 61 -1.47 0.56 -5.92
N LEU A 62 -2.11 -0.45 -5.33
CA LEU A 62 -3.08 -1.28 -6.06
C LEU A 62 -4.45 -0.64 -6.10
N ASP A 63 -4.75 0.29 -5.19
CA ASP A 63 -6.07 0.91 -5.08
C ASP A 63 -6.49 1.59 -6.40
N LYS A 64 -7.78 1.46 -6.70
CA LYS A 64 -8.47 2.07 -7.83
C LYS A 64 -9.77 2.66 -7.32
N HIS A 65 -9.69 3.80 -6.65
CA HIS A 65 -10.88 4.55 -6.26
C HIS A 65 -11.23 5.58 -7.36
N PRO A 66 -12.49 6.05 -7.43
CA PRO A 66 -12.86 7.11 -8.36
C PRO A 66 -11.95 8.34 -8.18
N GLY A 67 -11.42 8.87 -9.28
CA GLY A 67 -10.51 10.02 -9.27
C GLY A 67 -9.04 9.69 -8.98
N TYR A 68 -8.67 8.45 -8.64
CA TYR A 68 -7.29 8.03 -8.46
C TYR A 68 -7.08 6.61 -8.97
N LYS A 69 -6.27 6.50 -10.01
CA LYS A 69 -5.89 5.23 -10.57
C LYS A 69 -4.39 5.26 -10.78
N VAL A 70 -3.69 4.49 -9.97
CA VAL A 70 -2.28 4.22 -10.21
C VAL A 70 -2.20 3.30 -11.43
N GLU A 71 -1.53 3.77 -12.48
CA GLU A 71 -1.31 2.93 -13.64
C GLU A 71 -0.37 1.76 -13.26
N PRO A 72 -0.62 0.52 -13.70
CA PRO A 72 0.22 -0.63 -13.35
C PRO A 72 1.72 -0.43 -13.65
N ALA A 73 2.05 0.44 -14.60
CA ALA A 73 3.39 0.86 -14.92
C ALA A 73 4.05 1.65 -13.77
N GLU A 74 3.31 2.49 -13.05
CA GLU A 74 3.82 3.30 -11.94
C GLU A 74 4.25 2.42 -10.76
N LEU A 75 3.43 1.42 -10.39
CA LEU A 75 3.82 0.45 -9.35
C LEU A 75 5.09 -0.32 -9.76
N SER A 76 5.20 -0.71 -11.03
CA SER A 76 6.36 -1.44 -11.52
C SER A 76 7.64 -0.58 -11.45
N LEU A 77 7.53 0.72 -11.78
CA LEU A 77 8.60 1.69 -11.66
C LEU A 77 9.00 1.93 -10.20
N ASP A 78 8.03 2.08 -9.30
CA ASP A 78 8.30 2.29 -7.88
C ASP A 78 8.96 1.08 -7.23
N LEU A 79 8.52 -0.13 -7.57
CA LEU A 79 9.22 -1.35 -7.17
C LEU A 79 10.63 -1.40 -7.76
N ALA A 80 10.85 -0.95 -9.01
CA ALA A 80 12.17 -0.95 -9.63
C ALA A 80 13.16 0.02 -8.97
N LYS A 81 12.68 1.10 -8.34
CA LYS A 81 13.51 2.03 -7.54
C LYS A 81 13.99 1.42 -6.22
N MET A 82 13.31 0.40 -5.71
CA MET A 82 13.73 -0.30 -4.48
C MET A 82 14.99 -1.13 -4.74
N THR A 83 15.84 -1.26 -3.72
CA THR A 83 17.01 -2.12 -3.78
C THR A 83 16.60 -3.60 -3.96
N PRO A 84 17.46 -4.44 -4.57
CA PRO A 84 17.19 -5.87 -4.72
C PRO A 84 16.79 -6.55 -3.41
N GLU A 85 17.42 -6.17 -2.31
CA GLU A 85 17.17 -6.72 -0.98
C GLU A 85 15.74 -6.40 -0.52
N ILE A 86 15.28 -5.15 -0.68
CA ILE A 86 13.92 -4.73 -0.34
C ILE A 86 12.89 -5.41 -1.24
N ARG A 87 13.16 -5.56 -2.55
CA ARG A 87 12.22 -6.20 -3.48
C ARG A 87 11.95 -7.68 -3.17
N GLN A 88 12.87 -8.33 -2.46
CA GLN A 88 12.77 -9.74 -2.09
C GLN A 88 12.24 -9.95 -0.67
N THR A 89 11.85 -8.89 0.05
CA THR A 89 11.29 -9.06 1.39
C THR A 89 9.90 -9.68 1.33
N PRO A 90 9.48 -10.43 2.36
CA PRO A 90 8.17 -11.05 2.41
C PRO A 90 7.01 -10.07 2.20
N GLU A 91 7.14 -8.83 2.69
CA GLU A 91 6.12 -7.79 2.63
C GLU A 91 5.92 -7.28 1.20
N VAL A 92 7.00 -7.03 0.47
CA VAL A 92 6.94 -6.61 -0.94
C VAL A 92 6.51 -7.77 -1.84
N LEU A 93 6.98 -8.99 -1.56
CA LEU A 93 6.55 -10.19 -2.28
C LEU A 93 5.06 -10.48 -2.06
N PHE A 94 4.54 -10.27 -0.84
CA PHE A 94 3.13 -10.37 -0.54
C PHE A 94 2.32 -9.39 -1.40
N ALA A 95 2.69 -8.11 -1.42
CA ALA A 95 2.03 -7.09 -2.26
C ALA A 95 2.05 -7.46 -3.75
N ARG A 96 3.18 -7.97 -4.27
CA ARG A 96 3.28 -8.44 -5.67
C ARG A 96 2.36 -9.63 -5.95
N ASN A 97 2.21 -10.55 -5.01
CA ASN A 97 1.31 -11.69 -5.13
C ASN A 97 -0.16 -11.24 -5.13
N VAL A 98 -0.53 -10.29 -4.28
CA VAL A 98 -1.86 -9.66 -4.28
C VAL A 98 -2.11 -8.97 -5.63
N ALA A 99 -1.16 -8.14 -6.08
CA ALA A 99 -1.24 -7.45 -7.37
C ALA A 99 -1.46 -8.43 -8.54
N ARG A 100 -0.74 -9.55 -8.53
CA ARG A 100 -0.91 -10.61 -9.54
C ARG A 100 -2.30 -11.22 -9.47
N ALA A 101 -2.79 -11.59 -8.29
CA ALA A 101 -4.12 -12.15 -8.12
C ALA A 101 -5.22 -11.21 -8.60
N CYS A 102 -5.11 -9.91 -8.29
CA CYS A 102 -6.04 -8.88 -8.78
C CYS A 102 -5.99 -8.75 -10.31
N ARG A 103 -4.80 -8.70 -10.91
CA ARG A 103 -4.65 -8.57 -12.37
C ARG A 103 -5.19 -9.75 -13.16
N THR A 104 -5.05 -10.97 -12.64
CA THR A 104 -5.50 -12.18 -13.33
C THR A 104 -6.92 -12.61 -12.95
N GLY A 105 -7.65 -11.82 -12.14
CA GLY A 105 -8.98 -12.19 -11.64
C GLY A 105 -8.99 -13.48 -10.80
N ASN A 106 -7.87 -13.83 -10.14
CA ASN A 106 -7.78 -15.07 -9.37
C ASN A 106 -8.25 -14.83 -7.93
N PHE A 107 -9.57 -14.83 -7.74
CA PHE A 107 -10.21 -14.57 -6.45
C PHE A 107 -9.84 -15.61 -5.37
N ILE A 108 -9.66 -16.88 -5.76
CA ILE A 108 -9.22 -17.93 -4.84
C ILE A 108 -7.85 -17.59 -4.25
N ALA A 109 -6.89 -17.18 -5.10
CA ALA A 109 -5.57 -16.75 -4.64
C ALA A 109 -5.65 -15.47 -3.81
N PHE A 110 -6.47 -14.50 -4.22
CA PHE A 110 -6.66 -13.24 -3.50
C PHE A 110 -7.17 -13.49 -2.07
N PHE A 111 -8.27 -14.23 -1.89
CA PHE A 111 -8.82 -14.49 -0.55
C PHE A 111 -7.94 -15.42 0.30
N ARG A 112 -7.14 -16.29 -0.33
CA ARG A 112 -6.09 -17.04 0.39
C ARG A 112 -4.98 -16.14 0.92
N LEU A 113 -4.61 -15.09 0.19
CA LEU A 113 -3.66 -14.07 0.64
C LEU A 113 -4.29 -13.19 1.73
N ALA A 114 -5.54 -12.76 1.56
CA ALA A 114 -6.26 -11.94 2.52
C ALA A 114 -6.36 -12.61 3.90
N ARG A 115 -6.57 -13.92 3.96
CA ARG A 115 -6.59 -14.69 5.22
C ARG A 115 -5.24 -14.69 5.96
N LYS A 116 -4.14 -14.50 5.24
CA LYS A 116 -2.78 -14.46 5.80
C LYS A 116 -2.29 -13.04 6.07
N ALA A 117 -3.05 -12.03 5.65
CA ALA A 117 -2.67 -10.64 5.76
C ALA A 117 -2.62 -10.20 7.23
N THR A 118 -1.69 -9.32 7.57
CA THR A 118 -1.82 -8.54 8.81
C THR A 118 -3.05 -7.65 8.72
N TYR A 119 -3.50 -7.12 9.86
CA TYR A 119 -4.67 -6.23 9.90
C TYR A 119 -4.53 -5.06 8.90
N LEU A 120 -3.40 -4.36 8.91
CA LEU A 120 -3.16 -3.23 8.01
C LEU A 120 -3.04 -3.66 6.54
N GLN A 121 -2.41 -4.80 6.25
CA GLN A 121 -2.41 -5.37 4.90
C GLN A 121 -3.85 -5.66 4.43
N ALA A 122 -4.69 -6.25 5.28
CA ALA A 122 -6.08 -6.54 4.97
C ALA A 122 -6.88 -5.25 4.71
N CYS A 123 -6.69 -4.20 5.51
CA CYS A 123 -7.29 -2.88 5.27
C CYS A 123 -6.91 -2.32 3.90
N LEU A 124 -5.62 -2.37 3.53
CA LEU A 124 -5.16 -1.89 2.22
C LEU A 124 -5.66 -2.77 1.07
N MET A 125 -5.85 -4.07 1.31
CA MET A 125 -6.46 -4.98 0.34
C MET A 125 -7.97 -4.76 0.18
N HIS A 126 -8.64 -4.15 1.17
CA HIS A 126 -10.10 -4.03 1.20
C HIS A 126 -10.67 -3.26 0.00
N ALA A 127 -9.91 -2.32 -0.56
CA ALA A 127 -10.24 -1.61 -1.79
C ALA A 127 -10.52 -2.52 -3.01
N HIS A 128 -10.15 -3.80 -2.91
CA HIS A 128 -10.35 -4.82 -3.92
C HIS A 128 -11.43 -5.86 -3.60
N PHE A 129 -12.13 -5.77 -2.45
CA PHE A 129 -13.08 -6.81 -2.03
C PHE A 129 -14.43 -6.74 -2.74
N ALA A 130 -14.88 -5.55 -3.12
CA ALA A 130 -16.19 -5.32 -3.75
C ALA A 130 -16.15 -5.33 -5.29
N LYS A 131 -15.11 -5.92 -5.90
CA LYS A 131 -14.89 -5.96 -7.35
C LYS A 131 -14.68 -7.37 -7.87
#